data_AF-A0A497SVF3-F1
#
_entry.id   AF-A0A497SVF3-F1
#
_cell.length_a   1.000
_cell.length_b   1.000
_cell.length_c   1.000
_cell.angle_alpha   90.00
_cell.angle_beta   90.00
_cell.angle_gamma   90.00
#
_symmetry.space_group_name_H-M   'P 1'
#
loop_
_entity.id
_entity.type
_entity.pdbx_description
1 polymer ?
#
loop_
_entity_poly.entity_id
_entity_poly.type
_entity_poly.pdbx_seq_one_letter_code
_entity_poly.pdbx_strand_id
1 'polypeptide(L)'
;MVTIKPTKIEKGTKIVCPLCKSVIGEFLRDLHSGEIITENHIKIYGVEVKKGDEMRCPKCKFPYAVVLPIGAVIHTEHGWTPQVYPEKVLTWMVIMYLHERGLWLKEWDKYLKEK
;
A
#
# COMPACT_ATOMS: atom_id res chain seq x y z
N MET A 1 -7.92 0.99 -27.77
CA MET A 1 -7.65 2.01 -26.73
C MET A 1 -8.17 1.45 -25.41
N VAL A 2 -7.30 1.16 -24.45
CA VAL A 2 -7.72 0.75 -23.11
C VAL A 2 -7.92 2.04 -22.31
N THR A 3 -9.18 2.41 -22.07
CA THR A 3 -9.51 3.57 -21.25
C THR A 3 -9.25 3.18 -19.79
N ILE A 4 -8.09 3.55 -19.25
CA ILE A 4 -7.83 3.39 -17.82
C ILE A 4 -8.69 4.45 -17.12
N LYS A 5 -9.82 4.05 -16.53
CA LYS A 5 -10.58 4.94 -15.64
C LYS A 5 -9.60 5.47 -14.58
N PRO A 6 -9.55 6.79 -14.32
CA PRO A 6 -8.73 7.31 -13.25
C PRO A 6 -9.15 6.62 -11.96
N THR A 7 -8.22 5.88 -11.34
CA THR A 7 -8.53 5.20 -10.10
C THR A 7 -8.78 6.26 -9.04
N LYS A 8 -9.93 6.16 -8.37
CA LYS A 8 -10.34 7.01 -7.26
C LYS A 8 -10.39 6.13 -6.01
N ILE A 9 -9.71 6.55 -4.96
CA ILE A 9 -9.91 6.00 -3.61
C ILE A 9 -10.90 6.92 -2.93
N GLU A 10 -11.97 6.35 -2.39
CA GLU A 10 -13.01 7.11 -1.72
C GLU A 10 -12.62 7.43 -0.28
N LYS A 11 -13.11 8.56 0.23
CA LYS A 11 -13.06 8.88 1.64
C LYS A 11 -13.66 7.71 2.45
N GLY A 12 -12.95 7.31 3.50
CA GLY A 12 -13.36 6.24 4.41
C GLY A 12 -12.87 4.85 4.01
N THR A 13 -12.32 4.67 2.80
CA THR A 13 -11.68 3.41 2.39
C THR A 13 -10.60 3.03 3.41
N LYS A 14 -10.62 1.77 3.84
CA LYS A 14 -9.70 1.27 4.87
C LYS A 14 -8.33 0.94 4.28
N ILE A 15 -7.28 1.37 4.97
CA ILE A 15 -5.90 0.97 4.69
C ILE A 15 -5.65 -0.32 5.46
N VAL A 16 -5.28 -1.38 4.74
CA VAL A 16 -5.11 -2.72 5.29
C VAL A 16 -3.67 -3.15 5.10
N CYS A 17 -3.04 -3.65 6.14
CA CYS A 17 -1.70 -4.23 6.01
C CYS A 17 -1.78 -5.50 5.14
N PRO A 18 -1.05 -5.58 4.02
CA PRO A 18 -1.05 -6.76 3.16
C PRO A 18 -0.45 -7.98 3.88
N LEU A 19 0.40 -7.70 4.88
CA LEU A 19 1.04 -8.67 5.74
C LEU A 19 0.05 -9.21 6.78
N CYS A 20 -0.09 -8.54 7.92
CA CYS A 20 -0.84 -9.06 9.06
C CYS A 20 -2.37 -8.92 8.92
N LYS A 21 -2.86 -8.44 7.76
CA LYS A 21 -4.27 -8.22 7.43
C LYS A 21 -5.03 -7.30 8.37
N SER A 22 -4.33 -6.63 9.30
CA SER A 22 -4.93 -5.64 10.17
C SER A 22 -5.36 -4.41 9.37
N VAL A 23 -6.56 -3.91 9.64
CA VAL A 23 -6.92 -2.53 9.33
C VAL A 23 -6.05 -1.61 10.17
N ILE A 24 -5.28 -0.74 9.53
CA ILE A 24 -4.31 0.14 10.18
C ILE A 24 -4.64 1.60 10.01
N GLY A 25 -5.60 1.95 9.18
CA GLY A 25 -5.95 3.33 8.91
C GLY A 25 -7.09 3.48 7.93
N GLU A 26 -7.31 4.70 7.49
CA GLU A 26 -8.34 5.04 6.52
C GLU A 26 -7.99 6.33 5.76
N PHE A 27 -8.64 6.51 4.60
CA PHE A 27 -8.58 7.75 3.85
C PHE A 27 -9.55 8.79 4.44
N LEU A 28 -9.04 10.00 4.68
CA LEU A 28 -9.79 11.13 5.24
C LEU A 28 -10.56 11.93 4.19
N ARG A 29 -10.14 11.80 2.92
CA ARG A 29 -10.77 12.42 1.75
C ARG A 29 -10.55 11.54 0.52
N ASP A 30 -11.31 11.85 -0.53
CA ASP A 30 -11.12 11.21 -1.82
C ASP A 30 -9.71 11.48 -2.35
N LEU A 31 -9.07 10.45 -2.91
CA LEU A 31 -7.78 10.57 -3.59
C LEU A 31 -7.95 10.18 -5.06
N HIS A 32 -7.54 11.07 -5.95
CA HIS A 32 -7.54 10.86 -7.38
C HIS A 32 -6.17 10.41 -7.89
N SER A 33 -6.17 9.63 -8.96
CA SER A 33 -4.94 9.22 -9.65
C SER A 33 -4.06 10.43 -9.99
N GLY A 34 -2.78 10.36 -9.61
CA GLY A 34 -1.79 11.42 -9.82
C GLY A 34 -1.66 12.41 -8.65
N GLU A 35 -2.54 12.36 -7.65
CA GLU A 35 -2.38 13.18 -6.45
C GLU A 35 -1.29 12.65 -5.51
N ILE A 36 -0.62 13.57 -4.83
CA ILE A 36 0.38 13.24 -3.81
C ILE A 36 -0.36 12.98 -2.49
N ILE A 37 -0.16 11.78 -1.93
CA ILE A 37 -0.65 11.45 -0.59
C ILE A 37 0.15 12.24 0.44
N THR A 38 -0.57 12.99 1.27
CA THR A 38 -0.05 13.74 2.41
C THR A 38 -0.74 13.29 3.69
N GLU A 39 -0.24 13.76 4.83
CA GLU A 39 -0.81 13.51 6.17
C GLU A 39 -2.29 13.92 6.30
N ASN A 40 -2.78 14.83 5.45
CA ASN A 40 -4.18 15.25 5.44
C ASN A 40 -5.09 14.30 4.63
N HIS A 41 -4.52 13.36 3.89
CA HIS A 41 -5.27 12.38 3.10
C HIS A 41 -5.56 11.10 3.85
N ILE A 42 -4.69 10.72 4.78
CA ILE A 42 -4.74 9.42 5.44
C ILE A 42 -4.59 9.59 6.94
N LYS A 43 -5.25 8.70 7.68
CA LYS A 43 -5.03 8.53 9.11
C LYS A 43 -4.57 7.10 9.36
N ILE A 44 -3.41 6.96 9.99
CA ILE A 44 -2.93 5.66 10.49
C ILE A 44 -3.22 5.60 11.99
N TYR A 45 -3.88 4.53 12.43
CA TYR A 45 -4.30 4.39 13.81
C TYR A 45 -3.10 4.15 14.74
N GLY A 46 -3.04 4.91 15.83
CA GLY A 46 -1.97 4.81 16.82
C GLY A 46 -0.63 5.41 16.40
N VAL A 47 -0.57 6.13 15.28
CA VAL A 47 0.64 6.78 14.78
C VAL A 47 0.29 8.15 14.21
N GLU A 48 1.13 9.14 14.47
CA GLU A 48 1.09 10.42 13.78
C GLU A 48 1.92 10.31 12.50
N VAL A 49 1.30 10.47 11.32
CA VAL A 49 2.00 10.40 10.03
C VAL A 49 2.64 11.74 9.74
N LYS A 50 3.94 11.76 9.48
CA LYS A 50 4.69 12.96 9.10
C LYS A 50 5.19 12.84 7.67
N LYS A 51 5.38 14.00 7.04
CA LYS A 51 5.98 14.07 5.71
C LYS A 51 7.38 13.47 5.75
N GLY A 52 7.62 12.49 4.87
CA GLY A 52 8.90 11.77 4.79
C GLY A 52 8.91 10.45 5.56
N ASP A 53 7.87 10.14 6.35
CA ASP A 53 7.78 8.85 7.01
C ASP A 53 7.63 7.71 6.01
N GLU A 54 8.28 6.59 6.31
CA GLU A 54 8.04 5.36 5.58
C GLU A 54 6.63 4.82 5.89
N MET A 55 5.88 4.50 4.85
CA MET A 55 4.51 4.00 4.96
C MET A 55 4.48 2.51 5.35
N ARG A 56 4.86 2.24 6.61
CA ARG A 56 4.95 0.90 7.21
C ARG A 56 3.86 0.63 8.24
N CYS A 57 3.38 -0.60 8.27
CA CYS A 57 2.40 -1.06 9.24
C CYS A 57 2.94 -0.88 10.66
N PRO A 58 2.21 -0.21 11.57
CA PRO A 58 2.70 0.01 12.94
C PRO A 58 2.94 -1.29 13.70
N LYS A 59 2.17 -2.34 13.38
CA LYS A 59 2.20 -3.64 14.08
C LYS A 59 3.34 -4.55 13.63
N CYS A 60 3.50 -4.75 12.32
CA CYS A 60 4.45 -5.74 11.76
C CYS A 60 5.50 -5.14 10.82
N LYS A 61 5.56 -3.80 10.73
CA LYS A 61 6.53 -3.02 9.94
C LYS A 61 6.52 -3.26 8.43
N PHE A 62 5.65 -4.10 7.90
CA PHE A 62 5.52 -4.29 6.47
C PHE A 62 4.99 -3.04 5.76
N PRO A 63 5.54 -2.65 4.60
CA PRO A 63 5.04 -1.50 3.86
C PRO A 63 3.60 -1.72 3.39
N TYR A 64 2.72 -0.79 3.74
CA TYR A 64 1.35 -0.77 3.20
C TYR A 64 1.26 0.12 1.96
N ALA A 65 2.28 0.94 1.67
CA ALA A 65 2.43 1.65 0.42
C ALA A 65 3.88 1.59 -0.07
N VAL A 66 4.08 1.49 -1.38
CA VAL A 66 5.39 1.34 -2.03
C VAL A 66 5.43 2.14 -3.31
N VAL A 67 6.55 2.79 -3.60
CA VAL A 67 6.80 3.45 -4.88
C VAL A 67 7.52 2.46 -5.81
N LEU A 68 6.76 1.89 -6.75
CA LEU A 68 7.27 0.99 -7.78
C LEU A 68 7.67 1.79 -9.04
N PRO A 69 8.44 1.21 -9.99
CA PRO A 69 8.74 1.86 -11.27
C PRO A 69 7.48 2.26 -12.08
N ILE A 70 6.37 1.56 -11.85
CA ILE A 70 5.06 1.81 -12.49
C ILE A 70 4.22 2.87 -11.77
N GLY A 71 4.72 3.43 -10.66
CA GLY A 71 4.02 4.38 -9.81
C GLY A 71 3.88 3.92 -8.36
N ALA A 72 3.26 4.75 -7.54
CA ALA A 72 2.98 4.41 -6.15
C ALA A 72 1.73 3.52 -6.03
N VAL A 73 1.84 2.49 -5.19
CA VAL A 73 0.73 1.62 -4.84
C VAL A 73 0.49 1.65 -3.33
N ILE A 74 -0.77 1.55 -2.92
CA ILE A 74 -1.18 1.44 -1.52
C ILE A 74 -2.20 0.32 -1.35
N HIS A 75 -2.07 -0.48 -0.29
CA HIS A 75 -2.95 -1.62 -0.03
C HIS A 75 -4.15 -1.19 0.83
N THR A 76 -5.34 -1.49 0.33
CA THR A 76 -6.62 -1.15 0.94
C THR A 76 -7.44 -2.41 1.24
N GLU A 77 -8.64 -2.26 1.77
CA GLU A 77 -9.61 -3.37 1.87
C GLU A 77 -10.04 -3.94 0.50
N HIS A 78 -9.77 -3.22 -0.59
CA HIS A 78 -9.97 -3.67 -1.96
C HIS A 78 -8.68 -4.21 -2.62
N GLY A 79 -7.60 -4.39 -1.87
CA GLY A 79 -6.28 -4.79 -2.38
C GLY A 79 -5.39 -3.60 -2.76
N TRP A 80 -4.33 -3.87 -3.52
CA TRP A 80 -3.40 -2.87 -4.02
C TRP A 80 -4.07 -1.92 -5.01
N THR A 81 -3.91 -0.63 -4.75
CA THR A 81 -4.47 0.46 -5.55
C THR A 81 -3.33 1.34 -6.07
N PRO A 82 -3.35 1.77 -7.35
CA PRO A 82 -4.41 1.56 -8.33
C PRO A 82 -4.51 0.11 -8.84
N GLN A 83 -5.74 -0.39 -9.05
CA GLN A 83 -6.03 -1.76 -9.52
C GLN A 83 -5.76 -1.94 -11.03
N VAL A 84 -4.62 -1.42 -11.51
CA VAL A 84 -4.23 -1.50 -12.92
C VAL A 84 -3.78 -2.93 -13.28
N TYR A 85 -3.31 -3.68 -12.29
CA TYR A 85 -2.85 -5.05 -12.42
C TYR A 85 -3.58 -5.96 -11.43
N PRO A 86 -3.67 -7.28 -11.71
CA PRO A 86 -4.22 -8.23 -10.74
C PRO A 86 -3.48 -8.18 -9.40
N GLU A 87 -4.21 -8.32 -8.30
CA GLU A 87 -3.69 -8.27 -6.92
C GLU A 87 -2.44 -9.14 -6.70
N LYS A 88 -2.45 -10.36 -7.25
CA LYS A 88 -1.31 -11.31 -7.16
C LYS A 88 -0.07 -10.76 -7.86
N VAL A 89 -0.23 -10.07 -8.98
CA VAL A 89 0.87 -9.47 -9.75
C VAL A 89 1.45 -8.30 -8.97
N LEU A 90 0.62 -7.38 -8.45
CA LEU A 90 1.10 -6.27 -7.64
C LEU A 90 1.80 -6.74 -6.36
N THR A 91 1.22 -7.73 -5.68
CA THR A 91 1.84 -8.33 -4.50
C THR A 91 3.22 -8.90 -4.83
N TRP A 92 3.34 -9.64 -5.93
CA TRP A 92 4.62 -10.19 -6.38
C TRP A 92 5.64 -9.10 -6.73
N MET A 93 5.22 -8.04 -7.44
CA MET A 93 6.08 -6.91 -7.77
C MET A 93 6.57 -6.18 -6.52
N VAL A 94 5.71 -5.98 -5.52
CA VAL A 94 6.08 -5.40 -4.23
C VAL A 94 7.12 -6.27 -3.53
N ILE A 95 6.89 -7.59 -3.44
CA ILE A 95 7.82 -8.53 -2.81
C ILE A 95 9.19 -8.48 -3.50
N MET A 96 9.22 -8.59 -4.83
CA MET A 96 10.47 -8.53 -5.60
C MET A 96 11.20 -7.20 -5.39
N TYR A 97 10.48 -6.09 -5.49
CA TYR A 97 11.05 -4.75 -5.28
C TYR A 97 11.72 -4.63 -3.91
N LEU A 98 11.08 -5.14 -2.85
CA LEU A 98 11.64 -5.10 -1.50
C LEU A 98 12.89 -5.98 -1.37
N HIS A 99 12.92 -7.14 -2.02
CA HIS A 99 14.11 -8.00 -2.05
C HIS A 99 15.28 -7.35 -2.81
N GLU A 100 15.03 -6.85 -4.02
CA GLU A 100 16.05 -6.22 -4.88
C GLU A 100 16.68 -4.98 -4.21
N ARG A 101 15.93 -4.29 -3.37
CA ARG A 101 16.40 -3.11 -2.62
C ARG A 101 16.99 -3.44 -1.24
N GLY A 102 17.04 -4.72 -0.85
CA GLY A 102 17.51 -5.12 0.48
C GLY A 102 16.62 -4.61 1.63
N LEU A 103 15.37 -4.25 1.34
CA LEU A 103 14.38 -3.77 2.32
C LEU A 103 13.56 -4.89 2.95
N TRP A 104 13.70 -6.11 2.41
CA TRP A 104 13.00 -7.30 2.90
C TRP A 104 13.52 -7.74 4.28
N LEU A 105 12.62 -7.87 5.24
CA LEU A 105 12.94 -8.43 6.56
C LEU A 105 12.67 -9.94 6.57
N LYS A 106 13.59 -10.74 7.14
CA LYS A 106 13.46 -12.21 7.24
C LYS A 106 12.15 -12.67 7.90
N GLU A 107 11.64 -11.89 8.84
CA GLU A 107 10.35 -12.17 9.50
C GLU A 107 9.15 -12.19 8.52
N TRP A 108 9.30 -11.62 7.33
CA TRP A 108 8.29 -11.62 6.27
C TRP A 108 8.37 -12.84 5.35
N ASP A 109 9.34 -13.74 5.54
CA ASP A 109 9.48 -14.96 4.72
C ASP A 109 8.24 -15.86 4.79
N LYS A 110 7.40 -15.73 5.83
CA LYS A 110 6.12 -16.44 5.92
C LYS A 110 5.16 -16.15 4.75
N TYR A 111 5.32 -15.04 4.03
CA TYR A 111 4.49 -14.68 2.87
C TYR A 111 4.88 -15.42 1.59
N LEU A 112 6.08 -16.00 1.56
CA LEU A 112 6.52 -16.85 0.46
C LEU A 112 6.08 -18.31 0.64
N LYS A 113 5.62 -18.68 1.85
CA LYS A 113 5.28 -20.07 2.22
C LYS A 113 3.83 -20.46 1.91
N GLU A 114 2.96 -19.51 1.61
CA GLU A 114 1.61 -19.82 1.11
C GLU A 114 1.67 -19.93 -0.43
N LYS A 115 1.89 -21.15 -0.92
CA LYS A 115 1.70 -21.55 -2.32
C LYS A 115 0.69 -22.69 -2.40
#